data_AF-A0A3S4DDS7-F1
#
_entry.id   AF-A0A3S4DDS7-F1
#
_cell.length_a   1.000
_cell.length_b   1.000
_cell.length_c   1.000
_cell.angle_alpha   90.00
_cell.angle_beta   90.00
_cell.angle_gamma   90.00
#
_symmetry.space_group_name_H-M   'P 1'
#
loop_
_entity.id
_entity.type
_entity.pdbx_description
1 polymer ?
#
loop_
_entity_poly.entity_id
_entity_poly.type
_entity_poly.pdbx_seq_one_letter_code
_entity_poly.pdbx_strand_id
1 'polypeptide(L)'
;MPANELKQQAEALGISLSFDANFWSMGPCVIATLPTHNGGGCDSALAWMKNFSSRDDAESYALKVAIRNASPGDSAREVERG
;
A
#
# COMPACT_ATOMS: atom_id res chain seq x y z
N MET A 1 -2.57 -4.48 13.44
CA MET A 1 -1.13 -4.26 13.19
C MET A 1 -0.78 -2.86 13.67
N PRO A 2 0.15 -2.73 14.63
CA PRO A 2 0.87 -1.50 14.91
C PRO A 2 1.58 -0.98 13.65
N ALA A 3 1.78 0.34 13.54
CA ALA A 3 2.39 0.97 12.38
C ALA A 3 3.80 0.44 12.04
N ASN A 4 4.56 0.03 13.05
CA ASN A 4 5.91 -0.51 12.89
C ASN A 4 5.89 -1.91 12.23
N GLU A 5 4.97 -2.78 12.65
CA GLU A 5 4.80 -4.12 12.04
C GLU A 5 4.35 -4.01 10.58
N LEU A 6 3.50 -3.02 10.27
CA LEU A 6 3.01 -2.79 8.91
C LEU A 6 4.15 -2.35 7.97
N LYS A 7 5.03 -1.45 8.42
CA LYS A 7 6.20 -1.02 7.64
C LYS A 7 7.19 -2.17 7.42
N GLN A 8 7.48 -2.95 8.45
CA GLN A 8 8.35 -4.13 8.33
C GLN A 8 7.79 -5.18 7.36
N GLN A 9 6.48 -5.45 7.40
CA GLN A 9 5.83 -6.36 6.46
C GLN A 9 5.90 -5.83 5.02
N ALA A 10 5.67 -4.54 4.82
CA ALA A 10 5.77 -3.91 3.51
C ALA A 10 7.20 -4.03 2.94
N GLU A 11 8.22 -3.74 3.75
CA GLU A 11 9.64 -3.87 3.37
C GLU A 11 9.99 -5.31 2.97
N ALA A 12 9.51 -6.31 3.72
CA ALA A 12 9.73 -7.72 3.41
C ALA A 12 9.10 -8.15 2.07
N LEU A 13 8.05 -7.45 1.63
CA LEU A 13 7.38 -7.66 0.33
C LEU A 13 7.97 -6.77 -0.78
N GLY A 14 9.02 -6.00 -0.51
CA GLY A 14 9.63 -5.07 -1.47
C GLY A 14 8.78 -3.83 -1.77
N ILE A 15 7.82 -3.52 -0.91
CA ILE A 15 6.95 -2.35 -1.06
C ILE A 15 7.70 -1.12 -0.56
N SER A 16 7.70 -0.06 -1.37
CA SER A 16 8.28 1.25 -1.00
C SER A 16 7.18 2.28 -0.78
N LEU A 17 7.42 3.22 0.14
CA LEU A 17 6.49 4.28 0.48
C LEU A 17 7.10 5.65 0.16
N SER A 18 6.35 6.50 -0.52
CA SER A 18 6.74 7.87 -0.82
C SER A 18 5.60 8.85 -0.59
N PHE A 19 5.94 10.13 -0.52
CA PHE A 19 4.99 11.22 -0.39
C PHE A 19 5.27 12.27 -1.45
N ASP A 20 4.24 12.66 -2.19
CA ASP A 20 4.28 13.75 -3.16
C ASP A 20 3.32 14.84 -2.69
N ALA A 21 3.81 16.07 -2.56
CA ALA A 21 3.01 17.21 -2.11
C ALA A 21 2.00 17.69 -3.16
N ASN A 22 2.16 17.31 -4.42
CA ASN A 22 1.30 17.74 -5.52
C ASN A 22 1.20 16.68 -6.64
N PHE A 23 0.85 15.46 -6.28
CA PHE A 23 0.74 14.35 -7.24
C PHE A 23 -0.32 14.68 -8.31
N TRP A 24 0.11 14.73 -9.57
CA TRP A 24 -0.72 15.06 -10.73
C TRP A 24 -1.54 16.35 -10.60
N SER A 25 -1.02 17.36 -9.90
CA SER A 25 -1.74 18.63 -9.67
C SER A 25 -3.05 18.48 -8.88
N MET A 26 -3.27 17.33 -8.23
CA MET A 26 -4.48 17.04 -7.45
C MET A 26 -4.26 17.21 -5.94
N GLY A 27 -3.04 17.57 -5.54
CA GLY A 27 -2.65 17.82 -4.16
C GLY A 27 -1.83 16.69 -3.51
N PRO A 28 -1.63 16.75 -2.19
CA PRO A 28 -0.72 15.84 -1.50
C PRO A 28 -1.23 14.40 -1.46
N CYS A 29 -0.33 13.44 -1.72
CA CYS A 29 -0.63 12.03 -1.84
C CYS A 29 0.49 11.17 -1.25
N VAL A 30 0.12 10.15 -0.47
CA VAL A 30 1.02 9.05 -0.10
C VAL A 30 0.89 7.95 -1.14
N ILE A 31 2.03 7.38 -1.55
CA ILE A 31 2.13 6.40 -2.63
C ILE A 31 2.87 5.19 -2.08
N ALA A 32 2.20 4.02 -2.05
CA ALA A 32 2.84 2.75 -1.74
C ALA A 32 3.03 1.95 -3.05
N THR A 33 4.28 1.74 -3.46
CA THR A 33 4.62 1.05 -4.71
C THR A 33 4.99 -0.39 -4.41
N LEU A 34 4.36 -1.34 -5.11
CA LEU A 34 4.54 -2.77 -4.94
C LEU A 34 5.04 -3.41 -6.25
N PRO A 35 5.95 -4.40 -6.19
CA PRO A 35 6.33 -5.17 -7.37
C PRO A 35 5.16 -6.06 -7.83
N THR A 36 4.96 -6.16 -9.13
CA THR A 36 3.96 -7.03 -9.77
C THR A 36 4.62 -7.95 -10.80
N HIS A 37 3.90 -8.97 -11.25
CA HIS A 37 4.37 -9.91 -12.29
C HIS A 37 5.75 -10.53 -12.00
N ASN A 38 5.98 -10.99 -10.77
CA ASN A 38 7.27 -11.52 -10.31
C ASN A 38 8.47 -10.56 -10.52
N GLY A 39 8.23 -9.25 -10.38
CA GLY A 39 9.25 -8.21 -10.57
C GLY A 39 9.35 -7.67 -12.00
N GLY A 40 8.46 -8.07 -12.89
CA GLY A 40 8.37 -7.54 -14.27
C GLY A 40 7.70 -6.17 -14.37
N GLY A 41 7.08 -5.68 -13.30
CA GLY A 41 6.43 -4.37 -13.23
C GLY A 41 6.20 -3.90 -11.80
N CYS A 42 5.59 -2.73 -11.66
CA CYS A 42 5.18 -2.17 -10.38
C CYS A 42 3.78 -1.58 -10.50
N ASP A 43 2.98 -1.76 -9.46
CA ASP A 43 1.72 -1.04 -9.23
C ASP A 43 1.87 -0.09 -8.04
N SER A 44 0.90 0.81 -7.86
CA SER A 44 0.88 1.72 -6.71
C SER A 44 -0.51 1.82 -6.07
N ALA A 45 -0.55 1.81 -4.75
CA ALA A 45 -1.70 2.22 -3.96
C ALA A 45 -1.57 3.69 -3.58
N LEU A 46 -2.58 4.50 -3.93
CA LEU A 46 -2.61 5.94 -3.70
C LEU A 46 -3.51 6.29 -2.52
N ALA A 47 -3.01 7.12 -1.61
CA ALA A 47 -3.76 7.68 -0.50
C ALA A 47 -3.71 9.20 -0.55
N TRP A 48 -4.76 9.81 -1.10
CA TRP A 48 -4.90 11.27 -1.15
C TRP A 48 -5.10 11.86 0.24
N MET A 49 -4.23 12.77 0.66
CA MET A 49 -4.24 13.32 2.01
C MET A 49 -5.55 14.00 2.40
N LYS A 50 -6.30 14.56 1.44
CA LYS A 50 -7.63 15.15 1.68
C LYS A 50 -8.66 14.17 2.27
N ASN A 51 -8.38 12.86 2.21
CA ASN A 51 -9.26 11.80 2.74
C ASN A 51 -8.84 11.30 4.13
N PHE A 52 -7.77 11.85 4.72
CA PHE A 52 -7.19 11.35 5.97
C PHE A 52 -6.91 12.48 6.95
N SER A 53 -7.02 12.16 8.24
CA SER A 53 -6.76 13.08 9.36
C SER A 53 -5.28 13.33 9.60
N SER A 54 -4.40 12.43 9.16
CA SER A 54 -2.96 12.55 9.35
C SER A 54 -2.19 11.82 8.23
N ARG A 55 -0.89 12.12 8.11
CA ARG A 55 0.00 11.42 7.18
C ARG A 55 0.15 9.95 7.59
N ASP A 56 0.25 9.67 8.89
CA ASP A 56 0.38 8.30 9.39
C ASP A 56 -0.84 7.42 9.06
N ASP A 57 -2.05 8.00 9.07
CA ASP A 57 -3.28 7.32 8.64
C ASP A 57 -3.23 6.99 7.14
N ALA A 58 -2.80 7.95 6.31
CA ALA A 58 -2.67 7.77 4.87
C ALA A 58 -1.57 6.74 4.52
N GLU A 59 -0.43 6.80 5.19
CA GLU A 59 0.64 5.79 5.10
C GLU A 59 0.14 4.41 5.47
N SER A 60 -0.55 4.29 6.62
CA SER A 60 -1.12 3.02 7.06
C SER A 60 -2.15 2.46 6.08
N TYR A 61 -2.97 3.30 5.48
CA TYR A 61 -3.93 2.88 4.46
C TYR A 61 -3.23 2.40 3.19
N ALA A 62 -2.32 3.18 2.62
CA ALA A 62 -1.60 2.85 1.40
C ALA A 62 -0.84 1.52 1.54
N LEU A 63 -0.14 1.34 2.66
CA LEU A 63 0.60 0.11 2.96
C LEU A 63 -0.33 -1.12 3.07
N LYS A 64 -1.48 -1.01 3.76
CA LYS A 64 -2.44 -2.13 3.86
C LYS A 64 -2.95 -2.56 2.49
N VAL A 65 -3.27 -1.60 1.61
CA VAL A 65 -3.73 -1.90 0.25
C VAL A 65 -2.60 -2.56 -0.56
N ALA A 66 -1.39 -2.02 -0.50
CA ALA A 66 -0.25 -2.56 -1.22
C ALA A 66 0.12 -3.98 -0.73
N ILE A 67 0.17 -4.22 0.58
CA ILE A 67 0.43 -5.54 1.16
C ILE A 67 -0.61 -6.56 0.70
N ARG A 68 -1.90 -6.21 0.74
CA ARG A 68 -2.98 -7.09 0.27
C ARG A 68 -2.80 -7.45 -1.21
N ASN A 69 -2.39 -6.49 -2.04
CA ASN A 69 -2.23 -6.72 -3.47
C ASN A 69 -0.92 -7.49 -3.80
N ALA A 70 0.13 -7.32 -3.01
CA ALA A 70 1.40 -8.05 -3.16
C ALA A 70 1.29 -9.52 -2.71
N SER A 71 0.33 -9.83 -1.84
CA SER A 71 0.07 -11.18 -1.30
C SER A 71 -1.34 -11.68 -1.67
N PRO A 72 -1.60 -12.06 -2.94
CA PRO A 72 -2.92 -12.54 -3.37
C PRO A 72 -3.36 -13.87 -2.74
N GLY A 73 -2.46 -14.57 -2.01
CA GLY A 73 -2.67 -15.91 -1.46
C GLY A 73 -3.61 -16.03 -0.26
N ASP A 74 -4.04 -14.93 0.37
CA ASP A 74 -4.98 -14.99 1.50
C ASP A 74 -6.46 -14.79 1.11
N SER A 75 -6.75 -14.08 0.01
CA SER A 75 -8.14 -13.92 -0.47
C SER A 75 -8.68 -15.13 -1.24
N ALA A 76 -7.82 -16.04 -1.72
CA ALA A 76 -8.24 -17.27 -2.39
C ALA A 76 -8.66 -18.39 -1.42
N ARG A 77 -8.26 -18.32 -0.14
CA ARG A 77 -8.54 -19.36 0.87
C ARG A 77 -9.88 -19.24 1.59
N GLU A 78 -10.59 -18.13 1.41
CA GLU A 78 -11.92 -17.92 2.02
C GLU A 78 -13.07 -18.43 1.13
N VAL A 79 -12.81 -18.70 -0.17
CA VAL A 79 -13.84 -19.15 -1.12
C VAL A 79 -13.97 -20.68 -1.20
N GLU A 80 -12.99 -21.45 -0.70
CA GLU A 80 -13.03 -22.94 -0.73
C GLU A 80 -13.56 -23.58 0.56
N ARG A 81 -14.13 -22.81 1.49
CA ARG A 81 -14.79 -23.31 2.72
C ARG A 81 -16.25 -22.85 2.87
N GLY A 82 -16.92 -22.58 1.75
CA GLY A 82 -18.37 -22.35 1.67
C GLY A 82 -19.10 -23.57 1.12
#